data_AF-A0A7S3B1Q9-F1
#
_entry.id   AF-A0A7S3B1Q9-F1
#
_cell.length_a   1.000
_cell.length_b   1.000
_cell.length_c   1.000
_cell.angle_alpha   90.00
_cell.angle_beta   90.00
_cell.angle_gamma   90.00
#
_symmetry.space_group_name_H-M   'P 1'
#
loop_
_entity.id
_entity.type
_entity.pdbx_description
1 polymer ?
#
loop_
_entity_poly.entity_id
_entity_poly.type
_entity_poly.pdbx_seq_one_letter_code
_entity_poly.pdbx_strand_id
1 'polypeptide(L)'
;GIRLAEPQVFEDLRFEDAAPDQVQHTELRFVFGRPGTLRGACLHIELLVADGEAEEAEISSASEGSHWPNVLLMLPEEIEVRRGDQLLVRATSELAGEQPHYTFEFHQVDSAPTRSLSNQQSSTAGESGEDGTGGDGMGDAGDVETDSSGSGGGGGSGSSG
;
A
#
# COMPACT_ATOMS: atom_id res chain seq x y z
N GLY A 1 1.27 11.69 -1.07
CA GLY A 1 0.05 11.85 -0.22
C GLY A 1 0.11 10.96 1.00
N ILE A 2 -0.67 11.25 2.04
CA ILE A 2 -0.74 10.41 3.25
C ILE A 2 -1.64 9.18 2.94
N ARG A 3 -1.11 8.19 2.22
CA ARG A 3 -1.79 6.93 1.90
C ARG A 3 -1.86 6.01 3.14
N LEU A 4 -3.01 5.40 3.43
CA LEU A 4 -3.20 4.51 4.58
C LEU A 4 -2.99 3.03 4.25
N ALA A 5 -3.29 2.61 3.02
CA ALA A 5 -3.12 1.24 2.51
C ALA A 5 -2.62 1.25 1.07
N GLU A 6 -1.97 0.18 0.63
CA GLU A 6 -1.52 0.05 -0.76
C GLU A 6 -2.70 0.03 -1.74
N PRO A 7 -2.57 0.59 -2.96
CA PRO A 7 -3.61 0.55 -3.97
C PRO A 7 -3.94 -0.88 -4.40
N GLN A 8 -5.16 -1.09 -4.88
CA GLN A 8 -5.62 -2.37 -5.43
C GLN A 8 -6.39 -2.12 -6.71
N VAL A 9 -6.29 -3.08 -7.62
CA VAL A 9 -6.97 -3.06 -8.92
C VAL A 9 -8.38 -3.55 -8.74
N PHE A 10 -9.37 -2.74 -9.13
CA PHE A 10 -10.78 -3.13 -9.12
C PHE A 10 -11.34 -3.45 -10.50
N GLU A 11 -10.70 -2.91 -11.54
CA GLU A 11 -11.04 -3.06 -12.95
C GLU A 11 -9.72 -3.11 -13.75
N ASP A 12 -9.57 -4.14 -14.59
CA ASP A 12 -8.44 -4.34 -15.51
C ASP A 12 -9.01 -4.46 -16.93
N LEU A 13 -8.73 -3.49 -17.80
CA LEU A 13 -9.23 -3.44 -19.17
C LEU A 13 -8.08 -3.64 -20.15
N ARG A 14 -8.18 -4.70 -20.95
CA ARG A 14 -7.17 -5.08 -21.94
C ARG A 14 -7.68 -4.81 -23.33
N PHE A 15 -6.90 -4.07 -24.11
CA PHE A 15 -7.30 -3.67 -25.46
C PHE A 15 -7.14 -4.80 -26.49
N GLU A 16 -6.32 -5.79 -26.16
CA GLU A 16 -6.08 -7.00 -26.95
C GLU A 16 -7.17 -8.06 -26.78
N ASP A 17 -7.95 -7.98 -25.69
CA ASP A 17 -9.00 -8.94 -25.39
C ASP A 17 -10.31 -8.59 -26.13
N ALA A 18 -11.22 -9.56 -26.21
CA ALA A 18 -12.60 -9.28 -26.60
C ALA A 18 -13.23 -8.27 -25.62
N ALA A 19 -14.35 -7.65 -26.01
CA ALA A 19 -15.04 -6.68 -25.15
C ALA A 19 -15.21 -7.24 -23.73
N PRO A 20 -14.89 -6.45 -22.67
CA PRO A 20 -14.95 -6.90 -21.29
C PRO A 20 -16.38 -7.29 -20.93
N ASP A 21 -16.52 -8.06 -19.84
CA ASP A 21 -17.82 -8.36 -19.28
C ASP A 21 -18.58 -7.06 -18.98
N GLN A 22 -19.87 -7.05 -19.34
CA GLN A 22 -20.74 -5.88 -19.16
C GLN A 22 -20.92 -5.48 -17.69
N VAL A 23 -20.75 -6.42 -16.78
CA VAL A 23 -20.81 -6.19 -15.33
C VAL A 23 -19.69 -6.97 -14.66
N GLN A 24 -18.90 -6.30 -13.84
CA GLN A 24 -17.81 -6.88 -13.06
C GLN A 24 -18.04 -6.62 -11.57
N HIS A 25 -17.78 -7.63 -10.74
CA HIS A 25 -17.84 -7.53 -9.29
C HIS A 25 -16.49 -7.89 -8.69
N THR A 26 -15.90 -6.96 -7.94
CA THR A 26 -14.57 -7.11 -7.36
C THR A 26 -14.60 -6.83 -5.87
N GLU A 27 -14.02 -7.72 -5.06
CA GLU A 27 -13.79 -7.50 -3.64
C GLU A 27 -12.33 -7.10 -3.39
N LEU A 28 -12.11 -5.91 -2.83
CA LEU A 28 -10.79 -5.37 -2.49
C LEU A 28 -10.60 -5.39 -0.97
N ARG A 29 -9.42 -5.79 -0.50
CA ARG A 29 -9.12 -5.93 0.94
C ARG A 29 -7.93 -5.09 1.32
N PHE A 30 -8.16 -3.87 1.76
CA PHE A 30 -7.11 -2.95 2.16
C PHE A 30 -6.68 -3.23 3.60
N VAL A 31 -5.39 -3.48 3.80
CA VAL A 31 -4.78 -3.57 5.14
C VAL A 31 -4.08 -2.25 5.43
N PHE A 32 -4.45 -1.57 6.51
CA PHE A 32 -3.85 -0.29 6.85
C PHE A 32 -2.41 -0.46 7.38
N GLY A 33 -1.44 0.15 6.70
CA GLY A 33 -0.03 0.09 7.07
C GLY A 33 0.33 0.95 8.28
N ARG A 34 -0.55 1.88 8.67
CA ARG A 34 -0.35 2.83 9.77
C ARG A 34 -1.69 3.29 10.39
N PRO A 35 -1.68 3.80 11.63
CA PRO A 35 -2.85 4.46 12.20
C PRO A 35 -3.15 5.79 11.49
N GLY A 36 -4.40 6.23 11.54
CA GLY A 36 -4.84 7.53 11.05
C GLY A 36 -6.36 7.63 10.89
N THR A 37 -6.82 8.70 10.24
CA THR A 37 -8.24 8.93 9.96
C THR A 37 -8.54 8.66 8.49
N LEU A 38 -9.39 7.67 8.22
CA LEU A 38 -9.90 7.36 6.89
C LEU A 38 -11.11 8.25 6.58
N ARG A 39 -11.02 8.99 5.47
CA ARG A 39 -12.08 9.91 5.01
C ARG A 39 -12.71 9.50 3.69
N GLY A 40 -12.09 8.57 2.97
CA GLY A 40 -12.45 8.25 1.60
C GLY A 40 -11.43 7.34 0.93
N ALA A 41 -11.76 6.97 -0.31
CA ALA A 41 -10.86 6.25 -1.21
C ALA A 41 -10.54 7.13 -2.43
N CYS A 42 -9.29 7.08 -2.87
CA CYS A 42 -8.84 7.76 -4.07
C CYS A 42 -8.77 6.73 -5.20
N LEU A 43 -9.42 7.00 -6.32
CA LEU A 43 -9.28 6.23 -7.54
C LEU A 43 -8.26 6.93 -8.44
N HIS A 44 -7.36 6.13 -8.99
CA HIS A 44 -6.42 6.56 -10.02
C HIS A 44 -6.42 5.52 -11.13
N ILE A 45 -5.93 5.92 -12.29
CA ILE A 45 -5.85 5.09 -13.49
C ILE A 45 -4.38 4.89 -13.82
N GLU A 46 -4.03 3.65 -14.12
CA GLU A 46 -2.76 3.27 -14.71
C GLU A 46 -3.01 2.78 -16.14
N LEU A 47 -2.22 3.28 -17.08
CA LEU A 47 -2.22 2.84 -18.46
C LEU A 47 -0.84 2.27 -18.76
N LEU A 48 -0.82 0.99 -19.09
CA LEU A 48 0.37 0.27 -19.54
C LEU A 48 0.37 0.26 -21.07
N VAL A 49 1.42 0.80 -21.67
CA VAL A 49 1.60 0.82 -23.13
C VAL A 49 2.77 -0.09 -23.48
N ALA A 50 2.46 -1.23 -24.08
CA ALA A 50 3.46 -2.12 -24.67
C ALA A 50 3.74 -1.70 -26.12
N ASP A 51 4.98 -1.32 -26.44
CA ASP A 51 5.41 -1.01 -27.80
C ASP A 51 6.38 -2.09 -28.31
N GLY A 52 5.82 -3.16 -28.89
CA GLY A 52 6.45 -4.14 -29.80
C GLY A 52 7.67 -4.92 -29.30
N GLU A 53 8.72 -4.22 -28.87
CA GLU A 53 10.01 -4.74 -28.40
C GLU A 53 10.57 -3.99 -27.15
N ALA A 54 9.89 -2.96 -26.64
CA ALA A 54 10.31 -2.17 -25.49
C ALA A 54 9.62 -2.58 -24.17
N GLU A 55 10.24 -2.23 -23.02
CA GLU A 55 9.63 -2.36 -21.70
C GLU A 55 8.31 -1.58 -21.62
N GLU A 56 7.35 -2.06 -20.82
CA GLU A 56 6.04 -1.43 -20.65
C GLU A 56 6.20 -0.01 -20.10
N ALA A 57 5.73 0.99 -20.84
CA ALA A 57 5.66 2.35 -20.36
C ALA A 57 4.39 2.52 -19.50
N GLU A 58 4.57 2.93 -18.25
CA GLU A 58 3.48 3.16 -17.31
C GLU A 58 3.13 4.66 -17.25
N ILE A 59 1.86 4.98 -17.52
CA ILE A 59 1.28 6.31 -17.31
C ILE A 59 0.29 6.20 -16.16
N SER A 60 0.51 6.95 -15.08
CA SER A 60 -0.36 6.93 -13.90
C SER A 60 -0.97 8.30 -13.61
N SER A 61 -2.29 8.35 -13.34
CA SER A 61 -2.93 9.58 -12.85
C SER A 61 -2.53 9.94 -11.42
N ALA A 62 -1.89 9.03 -10.69
CA ALA A 62 -1.32 9.29 -9.37
C ALA A 62 0.09 9.91 -9.41
N SER A 63 0.72 9.96 -10.59
CA SER A 63 2.06 10.55 -10.76
C SER A 63 2.07 12.05 -10.51
N GLU A 64 3.15 12.54 -9.92
CA GLU A 64 3.37 13.98 -9.76
C GLU A 64 3.42 14.67 -11.13
N GLY A 65 2.68 15.78 -11.27
CA GLY A 65 2.56 16.50 -12.54
C GLY A 65 1.58 15.90 -13.54
N SER A 66 0.88 14.80 -13.20
CA SER A 66 -0.23 14.31 -14.02
C SER A 66 -1.33 15.35 -14.16
N HIS A 67 -1.88 15.47 -15.37
CA HIS A 67 -3.03 16.33 -15.66
C HIS A 67 -4.37 15.59 -15.55
N TRP A 68 -4.34 14.26 -15.34
CA TRP A 68 -5.55 13.46 -15.15
C TRP A 68 -6.03 13.59 -13.69
N PRO A 69 -7.27 14.04 -13.46
CA PRO A 69 -7.79 14.17 -12.11
C PRO A 69 -8.03 12.79 -11.49
N ASN A 70 -7.67 12.66 -10.22
CA ASN A 70 -8.07 11.50 -9.43
C ASN A 70 -9.47 11.72 -8.86
N VAL A 71 -10.26 10.65 -8.81
CA VAL A 71 -11.61 10.70 -8.23
C VAL A 71 -11.51 10.38 -6.74
N LEU A 72 -12.11 11.23 -5.91
CA LEU A 72 -12.16 11.01 -4.46
C LEU A 72 -13.57 10.58 -4.05
N LEU A 73 -13.69 9.34 -3.60
CA LEU A 73 -14.89 8.77 -3.02
C LEU A 73 -14.91 9.09 -1.53
N MET A 74 -15.72 10.05 -1.12
CA MET A 74 -15.84 10.45 0.28
C MET A 74 -16.71 9.48 1.06
N LEU A 75 -16.25 9.09 2.25
CA LEU A 75 -17.10 8.40 3.21
C LEU A 75 -18.06 9.41 3.86
N PRO A 76 -19.28 8.98 4.24
CA PRO A 76 -20.22 9.85 4.93
C PRO A 76 -19.73 10.27 6.33
N GLU A 77 -18.87 9.46 6.95
CA GLU A 77 -18.31 9.68 8.28
C GLU A 77 -16.81 9.36 8.27
N GLU A 78 -16.03 10.10 9.09
CA GLU A 78 -14.61 9.83 9.27
C GLU A 78 -14.41 8.61 10.18
N ILE A 79 -13.48 7.72 9.82
CA ILE A 79 -13.22 6.47 10.54
C ILE A 79 -11.79 6.49 11.07
N GLU A 80 -11.62 6.34 12.39
CA GLU A 80 -10.31 6.13 13.00
C GLU A 80 -9.84 4.69 12.77
N VAL A 81 -8.66 4.53 12.18
CA VAL A 81 -8.07 3.22 11.85
C VAL A 81 -6.73 3.04 12.54
N ARG A 82 -6.41 1.79 12.88
CA ARG A 82 -5.11 1.37 13.41
C ARG A 82 -4.33 0.60 12.35
N ARG A 83 -3.01 0.50 12.56
CA ARG A 83 -2.19 -0.41 11.75
C ARG A 83 -2.72 -1.85 11.88
N GLY A 84 -2.94 -2.50 10.75
CA GLY A 84 -3.46 -3.86 10.66
C GLY A 84 -4.98 -3.97 10.53
N ASP A 85 -5.73 -2.90 10.81
CA ASP A 85 -7.17 -2.86 10.52
C ASP A 85 -7.41 -3.05 9.03
N GLN A 86 -8.58 -3.57 8.70
CA GLN A 86 -8.95 -3.92 7.33
C GLN A 86 -10.19 -3.16 6.88
N LEU A 87 -10.18 -2.80 5.60
CA LEU A 87 -11.33 -2.28 4.88
C LEU A 87 -11.62 -3.21 3.71
N LEU A 88 -12.81 -3.79 3.71
CA LEU A 88 -13.36 -4.51 2.57
C LEU A 88 -14.13 -3.50 1.71
N VAL A 89 -13.79 -3.44 0.43
CA VAL A 89 -14.53 -2.65 -0.55
C VAL A 89 -15.11 -3.59 -1.60
N ARG A 90 -16.43 -3.53 -1.81
CA ARG A 90 -17.08 -4.21 -2.93
C ARG A 90 -17.29 -3.21 -4.04
N ALA A 91 -16.56 -3.39 -5.14
CA ALA A 91 -16.69 -2.60 -6.34
C ALA A 91 -17.57 -3.34 -7.35
N THR A 92 -18.48 -2.61 -7.98
CA THR A 92 -19.22 -3.08 -9.16
C THR A 92 -18.97 -2.10 -10.30
N SER A 93 -18.51 -2.61 -11.44
CA SER A 93 -18.39 -1.87 -12.70
C SER A 93 -19.47 -2.35 -13.67
N GLU A 94 -20.38 -1.47 -14.05
CA GLU A 94 -21.40 -1.71 -15.08
C GLU A 94 -20.98 -0.96 -16.35
N LEU A 95 -20.47 -1.68 -17.34
CA LEU A 95 -19.92 -1.14 -18.59
C LEU A 95 -20.95 -1.12 -19.74
N ALA A 96 -22.12 -1.73 -19.54
CA ALA A 96 -23.21 -1.66 -20.50
C ALA A 96 -23.96 -0.33 -20.41
N GLY A 97 -24.00 0.41 -21.52
CA GLY A 97 -24.79 1.64 -21.63
C GLY A 97 -24.07 2.73 -22.44
N GLU A 98 -24.62 3.94 -22.39
CA GLU A 98 -23.97 5.12 -22.98
C GLU A 98 -22.77 5.59 -22.14
N GLN A 99 -22.78 5.32 -20.83
CA GLN A 99 -21.72 5.67 -19.89
C GLN A 99 -21.55 4.55 -18.87
N PRO A 100 -20.31 4.27 -18.42
CA PRO A 100 -20.08 3.28 -17.38
C PRO A 100 -20.61 3.78 -16.03
N HIS A 101 -21.11 2.85 -15.21
CA HIS A 101 -21.63 3.13 -13.89
C HIS A 101 -20.87 2.31 -12.85
N TYR A 102 -20.42 2.97 -11.78
CA TYR A 102 -19.57 2.36 -10.76
C TYR A 102 -20.20 2.49 -9.38
N THR A 103 -20.25 1.39 -8.64
CA THR A 103 -20.73 1.34 -7.25
C THR A 103 -19.62 0.83 -6.33
N PHE A 104 -19.44 1.48 -5.18
CA PHE A 104 -18.46 1.10 -4.17
C PHE A 104 -19.13 0.99 -2.79
N GLU A 105 -19.10 -0.20 -2.19
CA GLU A 105 -19.60 -0.44 -0.85
C GLU A 105 -18.42 -0.64 0.11
N PHE A 106 -18.35 0.19 1.16
CA PHE A 106 -17.26 0.19 2.12
C PHE A 106 -17.68 -0.52 3.41
N HIS A 107 -16.93 -1.54 3.81
CA HIS A 107 -17.17 -2.31 5.04
C HIS A 107 -15.90 -2.37 5.87
N GLN A 108 -15.94 -1.78 7.08
CA GLN A 108 -14.86 -1.97 8.03
C GLN A 108 -14.88 -3.41 8.53
N VAL A 109 -13.72 -4.07 8.47
CA VAL A 109 -13.52 -5.40 9.05
C VAL A 109 -12.63 -5.20 10.25
N ASP A 110 -13.20 -5.31 11.44
CA ASP A 110 -12.44 -5.22 12.67
C ASP A 110 -11.30 -6.25 12.64
N SER A 111 -10.10 -5.79 13.00
CA SER A 111 -8.98 -6.69 13.24
C SER A 111 -9.41 -7.78 14.22
N ALA A 112 -9.12 -9.05 13.89
CA ALA A 112 -9.30 -10.16 14.81
C ALA A 112 -8.71 -9.75 16.18
N PRO A 113 -9.41 -10.03 17.31
CA PRO A 113 -8.96 -9.58 18.61
C PRO A 113 -7.53 -10.09 18.80
N THR A 114 -6.59 -9.15 18.95
CA THR A 114 -5.20 -9.44 19.28
C THR A 114 -5.25 -10.44 20.42
N ARG A 115 -4.95 -11.71 20.14
CA ARG A 115 -4.99 -12.74 21.17
C ARG A 115 -4.10 -12.22 22.28
N SER A 116 -4.73 -11.83 23.39
CA SER A 116 -4.03 -11.41 24.58
C SER A 116 -3.14 -12.58 24.94
N LEU A 117 -1.85 -12.46 24.64
CA LEU A 117 -0.84 -13.35 25.18
C LEU A 117 -0.88 -13.09 26.68
N SER A 118 -1.80 -13.79 27.35
CA SER A 118 -1.84 -13.91 28.78
C SER A 118 -0.50 -14.51 29.15
N ASN A 119 0.39 -13.64 29.59
CA ASN A 119 1.67 -13.98 30.17
C ASN A 119 1.34 -14.76 31.45
N GLN A 120 1.14 -16.08 31.34
CA GLN A 120 1.20 -16.96 32.50
C GLN A 120 2.66 -17.02 32.91
N GLN A 121 3.09 -16.02 33.69
CA GLN A 121 4.21 -16.19 34.59
C GLN A 121 3.78 -17.24 35.61
N SER A 122 4.08 -18.50 35.31
CA SER A 122 4.09 -19.57 36.29
C SER A 122 5.35 -19.37 37.13
N SER A 123 5.17 -18.81 38.31
CA SER A 123 6.16 -18.74 39.36
C SER A 123 6.29 -20.13 40.02
N THR A 124 7.20 -20.95 39.52
CA THR A 124 7.75 -22.06 40.30
C THR A 124 9.00 -21.57 41.01
N ALA A 125 8.86 -21.35 42.32
CA ALA A 125 9.97 -21.21 43.24
C ALA A 125 10.70 -22.57 43.41
N GLY A 126 12.02 -22.51 43.54
CA GLY A 126 12.93 -23.62 43.81
C GLY A 126 13.99 -23.72 42.70
N GLU A 127 15.28 -23.90 42.94
CA GLU A 127 16.08 -24.01 44.16
C GLU A 127 17.53 -23.73 43.71
N SER A 128 18.38 -23.37 44.66
CA SER A 128 19.82 -23.09 44.56
C SER A 128 20.65 -23.98 43.62
N GLY A 129 21.69 -23.40 42.98
CA GLY A 129 22.72 -24.19 42.30
C GLY A 129 23.80 -23.39 41.56
N GLU A 130 24.84 -23.00 42.31
CA GLU A 130 26.27 -23.07 41.96
C GLU A 130 26.92 -22.10 40.95
N ASP A 131 28.11 -21.69 41.37
CA ASP A 131 29.10 -20.83 40.75
C ASP A 131 29.63 -21.40 39.42
N GLY A 132 29.81 -20.50 38.45
CA GLY A 132 30.46 -20.80 37.16
C GLY A 132 31.25 -19.60 36.67
N THR A 133 32.47 -19.47 37.18
CA THR A 133 33.54 -18.57 36.69
C THR A 133 33.92 -18.89 35.25
N GLY A 134 34.15 -17.84 34.45
CA GLY A 134 35.15 -17.84 33.38
C GLY A 134 34.60 -17.57 31.98
N GLY A 135 35.18 -16.56 31.31
CA GLY A 135 35.07 -16.45 29.86
C GLY A 135 35.20 -15.03 29.33
N ASP A 136 36.33 -14.37 29.56
CA ASP A 136 36.73 -13.18 28.80
C ASP A 136 36.91 -13.55 27.32
N GLY A 137 36.02 -13.05 26.46
CA GLY A 137 36.04 -13.24 25.02
C GLY A 137 36.14 -11.90 24.28
N MET A 138 37.37 -11.39 24.20
CA MET A 138 37.78 -10.25 23.39
C MET A 138 37.83 -10.64 21.90
N GLY A 139 37.26 -9.80 21.04
CA GLY A 139 37.39 -9.86 19.58
C GLY A 139 36.11 -9.32 18.94
N ASP A 140 36.12 -8.46 17.93
CA ASP A 140 37.20 -7.83 17.19
C ASP A 140 36.52 -6.69 16.41
N ALA A 141 37.30 -5.64 16.12
CA ALA A 141 36.84 -4.45 15.43
C ALA A 141 36.59 -4.75 13.95
N GLY A 142 35.53 -4.18 13.40
CA GLY A 142 35.19 -4.28 12.00
C GLY A 142 34.45 -3.04 11.53
N ASP A 143 35.13 -1.90 11.59
CA ASP A 143 34.73 -0.69 10.88
C ASP A 143 34.82 -0.94 9.36
N VAL A 144 33.70 -0.77 8.66
CA VAL A 144 33.69 -0.59 7.20
C VAL A 144 33.04 0.75 6.93
N GLU A 145 33.90 1.74 6.70
CA GLU A 145 33.53 2.97 6.01
C GLU A 145 33.44 2.67 4.52
N THR A 146 32.29 2.99 3.91
CA THR A 146 32.19 3.21 2.47
C THR A 146 31.48 4.53 2.23
N ASP A 147 32.31 5.54 2.13
CA ASP A 147 32.13 6.81 1.47
C ASP A 147 31.98 6.61 -0.04
N SER A 148 30.94 7.20 -0.63
CA SER A 148 30.90 7.58 -2.04
C SER A 148 29.85 8.65 -2.26
N SER A 149 30.35 9.88 -2.19
CA SER A 149 29.74 11.14 -2.62
C SER A 149 29.35 11.07 -4.09
N GLY A 150 28.05 11.08 -4.39
CA GLY A 150 27.52 11.25 -5.73
C GLY A 150 26.98 12.67 -5.94
N SER A 151 27.88 13.63 -6.18
CA SER A 151 27.52 14.97 -6.64
C SER A 151 27.33 14.96 -8.15
N GLY A 152 26.09 15.16 -8.62
CA GLY A 152 25.78 15.59 -9.98
C GLY A 152 24.54 16.47 -9.91
N GLY A 153 24.48 17.71 -10.39
CA GLY A 153 25.26 18.35 -11.44
C GLY A 153 24.35 18.57 -12.65
N GLY A 154 23.97 19.83 -12.89
CA GLY A 154 23.21 20.27 -14.08
C GLY A 154 21.78 20.69 -13.72
N GLY A 155 21.38 21.96 -13.70
CA GLY A 155 21.84 23.06 -14.53
C GLY A 155 21.19 22.96 -15.91
N GLY A 156 19.98 23.50 -16.04
CA GLY A 156 19.19 23.46 -17.27
C GLY A 156 18.17 24.59 -17.32
N SER A 157 18.65 25.82 -17.30
CA SER A 157 17.88 27.00 -17.68
C SER A 157 17.80 27.06 -19.21
N GLY A 158 16.60 27.09 -19.77
CA GLY A 158 16.35 27.38 -21.19
C GLY A 158 14.89 27.79 -21.35
N SER A 159 14.61 29.09 -21.44
CA SER A 159 14.40 29.83 -22.70
C SER A 159 13.01 29.54 -23.28
N SER A 160 12.02 30.40 -23.01
CA SER A 160 11.64 31.51 -23.89
C SER A 160 11.18 31.04 -25.27
N GLY A 161 9.87 31.04 -25.45
CA GLY A 161 9.14 30.89 -26.71
C GLY A 161 7.68 31.17 -26.44
#